data_AF-A0A945UQB3-F1
#
_entry.id   AF-A0A945UQB3-F1
#
_cell.length_a   1.000
_cell.length_b   1.000
_cell.length_c   1.000
_cell.angle_alpha   90.00
_cell.angle_beta   90.00
_cell.angle_gamma   90.00
#
_symmetry.space_group_name_H-M   'P 1'
#
loop_
_entity.id
_entity.type
_entity.pdbx_description
1 polymer ?
#
loop_
_entity_poly.entity_id
_entity_poly.type
_entity_poly.pdbx_seq_one_letter_code
_entity_poly.pdbx_strand_id
1 'polypeptide(L)'
;MKGDLVSEWKGDRAEGASEFLTHTSEVVRLDRGTIVHVSGRARGNDRGRVDWVEIVPVGADSGELFEAEYMRIWNYRIQKYDLASGGEMLVARSGNGIGRAQLRFNGPSGDYQIKVGYVDNTGGVAHYKVSVEQPAVE
;
A
#
# COMPACT_ATOMS: atom_id res chain seq x y z
N MET A 1 10.71 -7.32 5.32
CA MET A 1 9.53 -7.68 4.51
C MET A 1 10.01 -8.75 3.54
N LYS A 2 9.13 -9.61 3.00
CA LYS A 2 9.55 -10.62 2.03
C LYS A 2 9.56 -9.99 0.63
N GLY A 3 10.42 -10.48 -0.27
CA GLY A 3 10.54 -9.96 -1.64
C GLY A 3 11.44 -8.73 -1.78
N ASP A 4 11.62 -8.31 -3.02
CA ASP A 4 12.48 -7.19 -3.42
C ASP A 4 11.78 -5.86 -3.14
N LEU A 5 12.50 -4.91 -2.53
CA LEU A 5 11.97 -3.60 -2.19
C LEU A 5 11.73 -2.78 -3.46
N VAL A 6 10.53 -2.23 -3.61
CA VAL A 6 10.13 -1.39 -4.74
C VAL A 6 9.98 0.07 -4.33
N SER A 7 9.49 0.33 -3.11
CA SER A 7 9.40 1.69 -2.60
C SER A 7 9.34 1.74 -1.08
N GLU A 8 9.84 2.83 -0.50
CA GLU A 8 9.73 3.17 0.92
C GLU A 8 9.54 4.68 1.08
N TRP A 9 8.55 5.10 1.87
CA TRP A 9 8.27 6.51 2.13
C TRP A 9 7.71 6.72 3.54
N LYS A 10 7.57 7.99 3.91
CA LYS A 10 6.95 8.43 5.16
C LYS A 10 5.63 9.14 4.83
N GLY A 11 4.60 8.93 5.64
CA GLY A 11 3.50 9.87 5.72
C GLY A 11 4.00 11.08 6.50
N ASP A 12 4.33 12.16 5.80
CA ASP A 12 4.81 13.42 6.35
C ASP A 12 3.98 14.61 5.85
N ARG A 13 2.65 14.43 5.82
CA ARG A 13 1.73 15.45 5.31
C ARG A 13 1.90 16.75 6.07
N ALA A 14 1.88 17.84 5.32
CA ALA A 14 1.84 19.18 5.87
C ALA A 14 0.51 19.45 6.59
N GLU A 15 0.55 20.27 7.64
CA GLU A 15 -0.66 20.77 8.30
C GLU A 15 -1.57 21.49 7.28
N GLY A 16 -2.87 21.20 7.34
CA GLY A 16 -3.85 21.75 6.40
C GLY A 16 -3.93 21.08 5.03
N ALA A 17 -3.03 20.14 4.69
CA ALA A 17 -3.16 19.31 3.49
C ALA A 17 -4.24 18.23 3.67
N SER A 18 -4.71 17.68 2.54
CA SER A 18 -5.55 16.48 2.54
C SER A 18 -4.92 15.37 3.38
N GLU A 19 -5.72 14.66 4.16
CA GLU A 19 -5.25 13.48 4.89
C GLU A 19 -5.13 12.25 3.97
N PHE A 20 -5.89 12.21 2.88
CA PHE A 20 -5.74 11.22 1.83
C PHE A 20 -4.63 11.64 0.88
N LEU A 21 -3.63 10.78 0.78
CA LEU A 21 -2.47 10.96 -0.06
C LEU A 21 -2.30 9.73 -0.95
N THR A 22 -1.52 9.93 -2.02
CA THR A 22 -1.10 8.86 -2.90
C THR A 22 0.41 8.85 -2.99
N HIS A 23 1.00 7.67 -2.96
CA HIS A 23 2.40 7.45 -3.28
C HIS A 23 2.50 6.54 -4.49
N THR A 24 3.33 6.90 -5.46
CA THR A 24 3.60 6.08 -6.66
C THR A 24 5.01 5.53 -6.56
N SER A 25 5.15 4.23 -6.76
CA SER A 25 6.47 3.59 -6.77
C SER A 25 7.32 3.95 -8.00
N GLU A 26 8.60 3.59 -7.92
CA GLU A 26 9.40 3.39 -9.12
C GLU A 26 8.80 2.28 -10.00
N VAL A 27 9.22 2.24 -11.27
CA VAL A 27 8.82 1.19 -12.21
C VAL A 27 9.36 -0.16 -11.73
N VAL A 28 8.48 -1.16 -11.71
CA VAL A 28 8.81 -2.53 -11.35
C VAL A 28 8.23 -3.50 -12.38
N ARG A 29 9.00 -4.52 -12.74
CA ARG A 29 8.48 -5.63 -13.52
C ARG A 29 7.59 -6.50 -12.64
N LEU A 30 6.35 -6.74 -13.06
CA LEU A 30 5.46 -7.72 -12.45
C LEU A 30 5.22 -8.86 -13.44
N ASP A 31 5.41 -10.10 -12.98
CA ASP A 31 5.04 -11.29 -13.72
C ASP A 31 3.70 -11.82 -13.24
N ARG A 32 2.93 -12.48 -14.11
CA ARG A 32 1.67 -13.10 -13.67
C ARG A 32 1.94 -14.04 -12.50
N GLY A 33 1.29 -13.78 -11.37
CA GLY A 33 1.46 -14.54 -10.14
C GLY A 33 2.32 -13.86 -9.06
N THR A 34 2.99 -12.73 -9.37
CA THR A 34 3.75 -11.94 -8.40
C THR A 34 2.89 -11.59 -7.18
N ILE A 35 3.45 -11.72 -5.98
CA ILE A 35 2.83 -11.22 -4.76
C ILE A 35 3.32 -9.81 -4.50
N VAL A 36 2.40 -8.86 -4.43
CA VAL A 36 2.68 -7.48 -4.01
C VAL A 36 2.40 -7.37 -2.52
N HIS A 37 3.39 -6.89 -1.77
CA HIS A 37 3.29 -6.63 -0.35
C HIS A 37 3.23 -5.13 -0.09
N VAL A 38 2.29 -4.70 0.74
CA VAL A 38 2.23 -3.33 1.26
C VAL A 38 2.31 -3.36 2.78
N SER A 39 3.13 -2.50 3.37
CA SER A 39 3.14 -2.32 4.83
C SER A 39 3.09 -0.88 5.24
N GLY A 40 2.57 -0.69 6.44
CA GLY A 40 2.53 0.55 7.17
C GLY A 40 2.93 0.25 8.61
N ARG A 41 3.85 1.06 9.12
CA ARG A 41 4.34 0.99 10.50
C ARG A 41 3.92 2.25 11.22
N ALA A 42 3.17 2.09 12.30
CA ALA A 42 2.81 3.19 13.18
C ALA A 42 4.06 3.83 13.81
N ARG A 43 4.06 5.17 13.87
CA ARG A 43 5.17 6.00 14.33
C ARG A 43 4.64 7.32 14.88
N GLY A 44 5.01 7.64 16.12
CA GLY A 44 4.40 8.76 16.83
C GLY A 44 2.88 8.54 16.99
N ASN A 45 2.09 9.58 16.76
CA ASN A 45 0.63 9.50 16.81
C ASN A 45 -0.03 9.06 15.50
N ASP A 46 0.76 8.73 14.48
CA ASP A 46 0.24 8.30 13.20
C ASP A 46 0.30 6.78 13.05
N ARG A 47 -0.79 6.23 12.51
CA ARG A 47 -0.93 4.80 12.24
C ARG A 47 -0.70 4.63 10.75
N GLY A 48 0.08 3.62 10.36
CA GLY A 48 0.14 3.27 8.95
C GLY A 48 -1.25 2.82 8.48
N ARG A 49 -1.92 3.64 7.66
CA ARG A 49 -3.24 3.35 7.11
C ARG A 49 -3.15 3.19 5.61
N VAL A 50 -3.85 2.21 5.05
CA VAL A 50 -3.85 1.96 3.60
C VAL A 50 -5.29 1.80 3.17
N ASP A 51 -5.66 2.53 2.13
CA ASP A 51 -7.02 2.59 1.58
C ASP A 51 -7.14 1.64 0.39
N TRP A 52 -6.33 1.88 -0.64
CA TRP A 52 -6.32 1.07 -1.85
C TRP A 52 -4.91 0.93 -2.42
N VAL A 53 -4.74 -0.02 -3.32
CA VAL A 53 -3.56 -0.19 -4.16
C VAL A 53 -4.01 -0.26 -5.61
N GLU A 54 -3.37 0.52 -6.48
CA GLU A 54 -3.61 0.50 -7.91
C GLU A 54 -2.34 0.04 -8.65
N ILE A 55 -2.47 -0.97 -9.51
CA ILE A 55 -1.39 -1.51 -10.32
C ILE A 55 -1.50 -0.96 -11.74
N VAL A 56 -0.64 0.00 -12.08
CA VAL A 56 -0.73 0.81 -13.31
C VAL A 56 0.33 0.37 -14.31
N PRO A 57 -0.03 -0.12 -15.51
CA PRO A 57 0.93 -0.36 -16.58
C PRO A 57 1.70 0.92 -16.92
N VAL A 58 3.01 0.82 -17.16
CA VAL A 58 3.79 2.00 -17.59
C VAL A 58 3.22 2.57 -18.89
N GLY A 59 2.93 3.87 -18.90
CA GLY A 59 2.33 4.58 -20.04
C GLY A 59 0.80 4.62 -20.06
N ALA A 60 0.13 4.01 -19.07
CA ALA A 60 -1.31 4.14 -18.87
C ALA A 60 -1.64 5.22 -17.82
N ASP A 61 -2.82 5.83 -17.94
CA ASP A 61 -3.30 6.83 -16.98
C ASP A 61 -3.85 6.20 -15.69
N SER A 62 -4.36 4.96 -15.79
CA SER A 62 -4.95 4.21 -14.68
C SER A 62 -4.72 2.71 -14.86
N GLY A 63 -4.94 1.96 -13.79
CA GLY A 63 -4.70 0.53 -13.72
C GLY A 63 -5.78 -0.24 -12.99
N GLU A 64 -5.46 -1.47 -12.59
CA GLU A 64 -6.36 -2.28 -11.77
C GLU A 64 -6.29 -1.80 -10.32
N LEU A 65 -7.43 -1.37 -9.77
CA LEU A 65 -7.56 -0.89 -8.40
C LEU A 65 -8.05 -2.02 -7.48
N PHE A 66 -7.37 -2.17 -6.35
CA PHE A 66 -7.66 -3.16 -5.33
C PHE A 66 -7.91 -2.45 -4.00
N GLU A 67 -9.10 -2.61 -3.44
CA GLU A 67 -9.39 -2.13 -2.09
C GLU A 67 -8.57 -2.92 -1.06
N ALA A 68 -7.95 -2.21 -0.12
CA ALA A 68 -7.01 -2.82 0.80
C ALA A 68 -7.69 -3.75 1.81
N GLU A 69 -8.96 -3.50 2.15
CA GLU A 69 -9.78 -4.34 3.02
C GLU A 69 -10.04 -5.75 2.47
N TYR A 70 -9.91 -5.96 1.15
CA TYR A 70 -10.02 -7.28 0.52
C TYR A 70 -8.68 -8.02 0.40
N MET A 71 -7.57 -7.40 0.78
CA MET A 71 -6.25 -8.03 0.74
C MET A 71 -6.06 -9.04 1.86
N ARG A 72 -5.09 -9.94 1.70
CA ARG A 72 -4.68 -10.80 2.80
C ARG A 72 -3.84 -10.00 3.80
N ILE A 73 -4.28 -9.90 5.04
CA ILE A 73 -3.66 -9.01 6.04
C ILE A 73 -3.04 -9.71 7.25
N TRP A 74 -2.01 -9.07 7.81
CA TRP A 74 -1.41 -9.39 9.10
C TRP A 74 -1.17 -8.11 9.88
N ASN A 75 -1.56 -8.11 11.16
CA ASN A 75 -1.35 -6.99 12.07
C ASN A 75 -1.95 -5.64 11.63
N TYR A 76 -2.68 -5.61 10.51
CA TYR A 76 -3.72 -4.64 10.21
C TYR A 76 -5.05 -5.09 10.80
N ARG A 77 -5.91 -4.14 11.12
CA ARG A 77 -7.35 -4.34 11.24
C ARG A 77 -8.05 -3.53 10.17
N ILE A 78 -9.21 -4.01 9.75
CA ILE A 78 -10.14 -3.24 8.92
C ILE A 78 -10.85 -2.23 9.84
N GLN A 79 -11.02 -1.00 9.38
CA GLN A 79 -11.72 0.05 10.10
C GLN A 79 -12.63 0.81 9.14
N LYS A 80 -13.90 0.98 9.53
CA LYS A 80 -14.82 1.90 8.87
C LYS A 80 -14.29 3.32 8.87
N TYR A 81 -14.32 3.95 7.72
CA TYR A 81 -13.92 5.33 7.55
C TYR A 81 -14.69 5.90 6.36
N ASP A 82 -15.64 6.80 6.60
CA ASP A 82 -16.60 7.22 5.58
C ASP A 82 -15.95 7.93 4.38
N LEU A 83 -14.72 8.41 4.54
CA LEU A 83 -13.94 9.04 3.47
C LEU A 83 -13.04 8.06 2.71
N ALA A 84 -12.89 6.81 3.19
CA ALA A 84 -12.11 5.78 2.51
C ALA A 84 -12.87 5.26 1.29
N SER A 85 -12.11 4.81 0.28
CA SER A 85 -12.71 4.06 -0.82
C SER A 85 -13.38 2.80 -0.25
N GLY A 86 -14.54 2.42 -0.79
CA GLY A 86 -15.33 1.31 -0.24
C GLY A 86 -15.91 1.51 1.17
N GLY A 87 -15.58 2.61 1.86
CA GLY A 87 -16.02 2.94 3.23
C GLY A 87 -15.20 2.29 4.35
N GLU A 88 -14.12 1.57 4.01
CA GLU A 88 -13.24 0.89 4.97
C GLU A 88 -11.77 1.07 4.58
N MET A 89 -10.86 0.98 5.56
CA MET A 89 -9.42 1.02 5.32
C MET A 89 -8.66 0.09 6.25
N LEU A 90 -7.44 -0.26 5.88
CA LEU A 90 -6.51 -0.96 6.76
C LEU A 90 -5.87 0.02 7.74
N VAL A 91 -5.82 -0.35 9.02
CA VAL A 91 -5.16 0.44 10.07
C VAL A 91 -4.18 -0.43 10.83
N ALA A 92 -2.89 -0.06 10.82
CA ALA A 92 -1.86 -0.81 11.54
C ALA A 92 -2.20 -0.81 13.04
N ARG A 93 -2.16 -2.00 13.67
CA ARG A 93 -2.40 -2.13 15.11
C ARG A 93 -1.35 -1.35 15.91
N SER A 94 -1.74 -0.85 17.08
CA SER A 94 -0.89 -0.06 17.97
C SER A 94 0.33 -0.84 18.47
N GLY A 95 1.33 -0.12 18.99
CA GLY A 95 2.51 -0.72 19.62
C GLY A 95 3.58 -1.18 18.63
N ASN A 96 4.23 -0.23 17.93
CA ASN A 96 5.34 -0.47 16.98
C ASN A 96 5.08 -1.54 15.89
N GLY A 97 3.84 -2.02 15.77
CA GLY A 97 3.42 -3.08 14.89
C GLY A 97 3.56 -2.66 13.43
N ILE A 98 4.06 -3.59 12.62
CA ILE A 98 4.09 -3.45 11.16
C ILE A 98 2.86 -4.19 10.65
N GLY A 99 1.88 -3.44 10.13
CA GLY A 99 0.79 -4.01 9.35
C GLY A 99 1.32 -4.46 7.99
N ARG A 100 0.83 -5.59 7.48
CA ARG A 100 1.17 -6.10 6.15
C ARG A 100 -0.09 -6.52 5.42
N ALA A 101 -0.21 -6.11 4.18
CA ALA A 101 -1.25 -6.52 3.24
C ALA A 101 -0.59 -7.19 2.03
N GLN A 102 -1.28 -8.14 1.43
CA GLN A 102 -0.83 -8.86 0.25
C GLN A 102 -1.95 -8.98 -0.78
N LEU A 103 -1.60 -8.72 -2.03
CA LEU A 103 -2.40 -9.06 -3.20
C LEU A 103 -1.57 -9.90 -4.16
N ARG A 104 -2.24 -10.75 -4.95
CA ARG A 104 -1.61 -11.50 -6.04
C ARG A 104 -1.92 -10.77 -7.34
N PHE A 105 -0.88 -10.40 -8.08
CA PHE A 105 -1.01 -9.85 -9.41
C PHE A 105 -1.36 -10.96 -10.40
N ASN A 106 -2.49 -10.83 -11.11
CA ASN A 106 -2.97 -11.80 -12.09
C ASN A 106 -3.00 -11.25 -13.53
N GLY A 107 -2.57 -10.00 -13.71
CA GLY A 107 -2.50 -9.34 -15.02
C GLY A 107 -1.35 -9.86 -15.89
N PRO A 108 -1.22 -9.32 -17.12
CA PRO A 108 -0.13 -9.67 -18.03
C PRO A 108 1.25 -9.30 -17.46
N SER A 109 2.25 -10.13 -17.70
CA SER A 109 3.65 -9.79 -17.36
C SER A 109 4.10 -8.51 -18.07
N GLY A 110 4.75 -7.59 -17.35
CA GLY A 110 5.18 -6.30 -17.90
C GLY A 110 5.73 -5.36 -16.84
N ASP A 111 5.93 -4.10 -17.24
CA ASP A 111 6.42 -3.04 -16.37
C ASP A 111 5.25 -2.20 -15.84
N TYR A 112 5.23 -2.00 -14.53
CA TYR A 112 4.15 -1.35 -13.81
C TYR A 112 4.69 -0.33 -12.80
N GLN A 113 3.84 0.62 -12.42
CA GLN A 113 3.97 1.38 -11.19
C GLN A 113 2.88 0.94 -10.21
N ILE A 114 3.22 0.93 -8.92
CA ILE A 114 2.30 0.59 -7.84
C ILE A 114 1.95 1.88 -7.13
N LYS A 115 0.69 2.29 -7.23
CA LYS A 115 0.15 3.44 -6.51
C LYS A 115 -0.54 2.96 -5.25
N VAL A 116 -0.30 3.65 -4.14
CA VAL A 116 -0.90 3.34 -2.85
C VAL A 116 -1.65 4.55 -2.35
N GLY A 117 -2.95 4.40 -2.15
CA GLY A 117 -3.79 5.34 -1.40
C GLY A 117 -3.62 5.11 0.09
N TYR A 118 -3.33 6.16 0.85
CA TYR A 118 -3.14 6.08 2.29
C TYR A 118 -3.67 7.31 3.01
N VAL A 119 -4.00 7.12 4.30
CA VAL A 119 -4.38 8.21 5.20
C VAL A 119 -3.23 8.51 6.13
N ASP A 120 -2.79 9.75 6.10
CA ASP A 120 -1.76 10.28 6.99
C ASP A 120 -2.37 11.26 7.98
N ASN A 121 -2.04 11.14 9.27
CA ASN A 121 -2.48 12.10 10.29
C ASN A 121 -1.31 12.98 10.72
N THR A 122 -1.57 14.28 10.84
CA THR A 122 -0.61 15.22 11.44
C THR A 122 -0.26 14.80 12.87
N GLY A 123 1.00 15.00 13.26
CA GLY A 123 1.49 14.67 14.61
C GLY A 123 2.09 13.27 14.76
N GLY A 124 2.17 12.48 13.68
CA GLY A 124 3.03 11.31 13.58
C GLY A 124 3.69 11.23 12.21
N VAL A 125 4.42 10.14 11.96
CA VAL A 125 5.13 9.93 10.70
C VAL A 125 5.09 8.45 10.35
N ALA A 126 3.95 7.89 9.93
CA ALA A 126 3.91 6.47 9.59
C ALA A 126 4.91 6.15 8.47
N HIS A 127 5.55 4.98 8.55
CA HIS A 127 6.48 4.53 7.51
C HIS A 127 5.82 3.45 6.67
N TYR A 128 5.91 3.59 5.35
CA TYR A 128 5.29 2.68 4.40
C TYR A 128 6.34 2.01 3.51
N LYS A 129 6.05 0.79 3.06
CA LYS A 129 6.88 0.05 2.11
C LYS A 129 6.03 -0.75 1.13
N VAL A 130 6.51 -0.85 -0.09
CA VAL A 130 6.05 -1.81 -1.11
C VAL A 130 7.21 -2.73 -1.47
N SER A 131 6.96 -4.03 -1.48
CA SER A 131 7.89 -5.03 -2.01
C SER A 131 7.16 -6.06 -2.86
N VAL A 132 7.90 -6.73 -3.74
CA VAL A 132 7.34 -7.74 -4.65
C VAL A 132 8.07 -9.07 -4.50
N GLU A 133 7.32 -10.17 -4.53
CA GLU A 133 7.84 -11.53 -4.59
C GLU A 133 7.42 -12.14 -5.93
N GLN A 134 8.37 -12.30 -6.84
CA GLN A 134 8.12 -12.92 -8.14
C GLN A 134 7.68 -14.38 -7.96
N PRO A 135 6.82 -14.91 -8.86
CA PRO A 135 6.54 -16.34 -8.86
C PRO A 135 7.86 -17.11 -9.09
N ALA A 136 7.93 -18.33 -8.56
CA ALA A 136 9.05 -19.21 -8.90
C ALA A 136 9.09 -19.39 -10.43
N VAL A 137 10.27 -19.27 -11.01
CA VAL A 137 10.50 -19.65 -12.41
C VAL A 137 10.41 -21.17 -12.45
N GLU A 138 9.48 -21.70 -13.25
CA GLU A 138 9.47 -23.12 -13.61
C GLU A 138 10.61 -23.47 -14.59
#